data_AF-E1ZVW4-F1
#
_entry.id   AF-E1ZVW4-F1
#
_cell.length_a   1.000
_cell.length_b   1.000
_cell.length_c   1.000
_cell.angle_alpha   90.00
_cell.angle_beta   90.00
_cell.angle_gamma   90.00
#
_symmetry.space_group_name_H-M   'P 1'
#
loop_
_entity.id
_entity.type
_entity.pdbx_description
1 polymer ?
#
loop_
_entity_poly.entity_id
_entity_poly.type
_entity_poly.pdbx_seq_one_letter_code
_entity_poly.pdbx_strand_id
1 'polypeptide(L)'
;QIVGLWEAGMNVNDDIAHRIECNERTVRKLINWWQEEGYDLTDRRKNNRGRRSTFVEENISLVRQVDENPFLPVSHSVKELNLQISNRTAQRRLHEA
;
A
#
# COMPACT_ATOMS: atom_id res chain seq x y z
N GLN A 1 -9.35 25.25 -5.41
CA GLN A 1 -9.39 23.83 -4.98
C GLN A 1 -10.84 23.42 -4.80
N ILE A 2 -11.24 22.19 -5.16
CA ILE A 2 -12.62 21.67 -5.07
C ILE A 2 -13.22 21.90 -3.68
N VAL A 3 -12.47 21.56 -2.63
CA VAL A 3 -12.89 21.70 -1.22
C VAL A 3 -13.17 23.17 -0.86
N GLY A 4 -12.27 24.09 -1.21
CA GLY A 4 -12.48 25.52 -0.91
C GLY A 4 -13.67 26.14 -1.66
N LEU A 5 -14.05 25.60 -2.82
CA LEU A 5 -15.28 26.02 -3.51
C LEU A 5 -16.54 25.46 -2.83
N TRP A 6 -16.47 24.25 -2.30
CA TRP A 6 -17.52 23.64 -1.49
C TRP A 6 -17.70 24.35 -0.14
N GLU A 7 -16.62 24.70 0.54
CA GLU A 7 -16.64 25.49 1.79
C GLU A 7 -17.20 26.90 1.57
N ALA A 8 -17.02 27.46 0.38
CA ALA A 8 -17.65 28.71 -0.04
C ALA A 8 -19.15 28.58 -0.38
N GLY A 9 -19.74 27.39 -0.23
CA GLY A 9 -21.17 27.13 -0.39
C GLY A 9 -21.65 26.90 -1.82
N MET A 10 -20.75 26.65 -2.78
CA MET A 10 -21.14 26.38 -4.17
C MET A 10 -21.70 24.97 -4.35
N ASN A 11 -22.63 24.84 -5.31
CA ASN A 11 -23.28 23.57 -5.59
C ASN A 11 -22.31 22.61 -6.29
N VAL A 12 -22.28 21.37 -5.82
CA VAL A 12 -21.36 20.32 -6.26
C VAL A 12 -21.58 19.93 -7.71
N ASN A 13 -22.84 19.90 -8.15
CA ASN A 13 -23.22 19.34 -9.46
C ASN A 13 -23.03 20.33 -10.60
N ASP A 14 -23.50 21.57 -10.46
CA ASP A 14 -23.51 22.52 -11.57
C ASP A 14 -22.32 23.50 -11.54
N ASP A 15 -21.86 23.93 -10.37
CA ASP A 15 -20.86 25.02 -10.32
C ASP A 15 -19.43 24.48 -10.23
N ILE A 16 -19.19 23.51 -9.34
CA ILE A 16 -17.82 23.03 -9.07
C ILE A 16 -17.34 22.10 -10.18
N ALA A 17 -18.20 21.18 -10.63
CA ALA A 17 -17.87 20.21 -11.67
C ALA A 17 -17.56 20.89 -13.02
N HIS A 18 -18.40 21.84 -13.45
CA HIS A 18 -18.19 22.59 -14.69
C HIS A 18 -16.97 23.51 -14.60
N ARG A 19 -16.75 24.18 -13.46
CA ARG A 19 -15.61 25.09 -13.27
C ARG A 19 -14.25 24.39 -13.26
N ILE A 20 -14.22 23.11 -12.89
CA ILE A 20 -13.00 22.31 -12.76
C ILE A 20 -12.90 21.26 -13.89
N GLU A 21 -13.86 21.25 -14.82
CA GLU A 21 -13.95 20.31 -15.94
C GLU A 21 -13.83 18.84 -15.48
N CYS A 22 -14.47 18.51 -14.37
CA CYS A 22 -14.38 17.19 -13.77
C CYS A 22 -15.78 16.60 -13.54
N ASN A 23 -15.87 15.27 -13.55
CA ASN A 23 -17.14 14.58 -13.34
C ASN A 23 -17.68 14.85 -11.92
N GLU A 24 -18.98 15.15 -11.79
CA GLU A 24 -19.67 15.32 -10.50
C GLU A 24 -19.37 14.21 -9.49
N ARG A 25 -19.27 12.96 -9.96
CA ARG A 25 -18.93 11.80 -9.13
C ARG A 25 -17.56 11.95 -8.48
N THR A 26 -16.60 12.52 -9.19
CA THR A 26 -15.25 12.81 -8.68
C THR A 26 -15.31 13.93 -7.64
N VAL A 27 -16.09 14.99 -7.89
CA VAL A 27 -16.27 16.10 -6.95
C VAL A 27 -16.86 15.60 -5.64
N ARG A 28 -17.97 14.85 -5.69
CA ARG A 28 -18.61 14.24 -4.50
C ARG A 28 -17.65 13.32 -3.75
N LYS A 29 -16.90 12.47 -4.47
CA LYS A 29 -15.93 11.57 -3.85
C LYS A 29 -14.84 12.32 -3.10
N LEU A 30 -14.32 13.41 -3.66
CA LEU A 30 -13.29 14.22 -3.03
C LEU A 30 -13.82 15.00 -1.82
N ILE A 31 -15.06 15.50 -1.87
CA ILE A 31 -15.72 16.14 -0.73
C ILE A 31 -15.97 15.13 0.40
N ASN A 32 -16.49 13.94 0.08
CA ASN A 32 -16.70 12.90 1.09
C ASN A 32 -15.38 12.48 1.73
N TRP A 33 -14.34 12.28 0.92
CA TRP A 33 -13.01 11.92 1.42
C TRP A 33 -12.42 13.03 2.30
N TRP A 34 -12.62 14.29 1.92
CA TRP A 34 -12.27 15.46 2.73
C TRP A 34 -13.00 15.47 4.08
N GLN A 35 -14.30 15.19 4.10
CA GLN A 35 -15.10 15.14 5.34
C GLN A 35 -14.71 13.97 6.25
N GLU A 36 -14.30 12.83 5.67
CA GLU A 36 -13.91 11.64 6.42
C GLU A 36 -12.47 11.69 6.94
N GLU A 37 -11.51 12.23 6.18
CA GLU A 37 -10.07 12.10 6.44
C GLU A 37 -9.30 13.44 6.46
N GLY A 38 -9.94 14.57 6.12
CA GLY A 38 -9.32 15.90 6.10
C GLY A 38 -8.33 16.12 4.94
N TYR A 39 -7.24 16.86 5.21
CA TYR A 39 -6.20 17.20 4.20
C TYR A 39 -5.35 16.02 3.72
N ASP A 40 -5.48 14.85 4.34
CA ASP A 40 -4.68 13.68 3.98
C ASP A 40 -5.33 12.91 2.82
N LEU A 41 -5.32 13.51 1.63
CA LEU A 41 -5.66 12.84 0.36
C LEU A 41 -4.51 11.92 -0.07
N THR A 42 -4.02 11.05 0.82
CA THR A 42 -2.97 10.10 0.49
C THR A 42 -3.54 9.05 -0.47
N ASP A 43 -2.94 8.92 -1.65
CA ASP A 43 -3.30 7.88 -2.60
C ASP A 43 -3.13 6.49 -1.96
N ARG A 44 -4.25 5.91 -1.54
CA ARG A 44 -4.34 4.55 -0.99
C ARG A 44 -3.84 3.48 -1.97
N ARG A 45 -3.67 3.82 -3.26
CA ARG A 45 -3.13 2.90 -4.27
C ARG A 45 -1.63 2.65 -4.13
N LYS A 46 -0.86 3.52 -3.44
CA LYS A 46 0.58 3.31 -3.26
C LYS A 46 0.92 1.96 -2.61
N ASN A 47 -0.01 1.40 -1.84
CA ASN A 47 0.10 0.09 -1.20
C ASN A 47 -1.00 -0.90 -1.63
N ASN A 48 -1.55 -0.78 -2.85
CA ASN A 48 -2.58 -1.71 -3.36
C ASN A 48 -2.02 -3.10 -3.75
N ARG A 49 -0.87 -3.49 -3.21
CA ARG A 49 -0.45 -4.89 -3.15
C ARG A 49 -1.05 -5.38 -1.84
N GLY A 50 -2.14 -6.16 -1.91
CA GLY A 50 -2.85 -6.67 -0.73
C GLY A 50 -1.89 -7.15 0.37
N ARG A 51 -2.35 -7.12 1.64
CA ARG A 51 -1.53 -7.50 2.81
C ARG A 51 -0.63 -8.66 2.44
N ARG A 52 0.68 -8.40 2.43
CA ARG A 52 1.68 -9.44 2.17
C ARG A 52 1.38 -10.55 3.18
N SER A 53 1.34 -11.81 2.73
CA SER A 53 1.42 -12.96 3.62
C SER A 53 2.85 -12.97 4.17
N THR A 54 3.08 -12.07 5.11
CA THR A 54 4.35 -11.84 5.79
C THR A 54 4.01 -11.93 7.25
N PHE A 55 4.36 -13.06 7.84
CA PHE A 55 4.46 -13.16 9.28
C PHE A 55 5.88 -12.72 9.64
N VAL A 56 6.02 -11.73 10.52
CA VAL A 56 7.32 -11.23 11.00
C VAL A 56 8.20 -12.38 11.48
N GLU A 57 7.58 -13.38 12.09
CA GLU A 57 8.20 -14.62 12.56
C GLU A 57 8.91 -15.44 11.47
N GLU A 58 8.31 -15.52 10.27
CA GLU A 58 8.89 -16.26 9.13
C GLU A 58 10.16 -15.58 8.64
N ASN A 59 10.20 -14.24 8.65
CA ASN A 59 11.39 -13.50 8.26
C ASN A 59 12.52 -13.68 9.28
N ILE A 60 12.20 -13.61 10.57
CA ILE A 60 13.18 -13.83 11.63
C ILE A 60 13.77 -15.24 11.53
N SER A 61 12.92 -16.25 11.34
CA SER A 61 13.36 -17.64 11.16
C SER A 61 14.23 -17.80 9.91
N LEU A 62 13.88 -17.15 8.79
CA LEU A 62 14.67 -17.20 7.56
C LEU A 62 16.06 -16.58 7.74
N VAL A 63 16.16 -15.43 8.41
CA VAL A 63 17.45 -14.77 8.69
C VAL A 63 18.32 -15.68 9.56
N ARG A 64 17.77 -16.19 10.67
CA ARG A 64 18.50 -17.10 11.57
C ARG A 64 19.01 -18.35 10.85
N GLN A 65 18.19 -18.99 10.02
CA GLN A 65 18.59 -20.19 9.29
C GLN A 65 19.75 -19.94 8.32
N VAL A 66 19.77 -18.76 7.69
CA VAL A 66 20.85 -18.36 6.78
C VAL A 66 22.12 -17.99 7.55
N ASP A 67 21.99 -17.31 8.68
CA ASP A 67 23.12 -16.98 9.55
C ASP A 67 23.79 -18.23 10.13
N GLU A 68 23.00 -19.24 10.50
CA GLU A 68 23.51 -20.55 10.94
C GLU A 68 24.14 -21.36 9.80
N ASN A 69 23.75 -21.11 8.55
CA ASN A 69 24.18 -21.88 7.37
C ASN A 69 24.60 -20.97 6.19
N PRO A 70 25.64 -20.13 6.35
CA PRO A 70 25.94 -19.06 5.39
C PRO A 70 26.40 -19.54 4.01
N PHE A 71 26.89 -20.79 3.91
CA PHE A 71 27.37 -21.39 2.67
C PHE A 71 26.29 -22.16 1.91
N LEU A 72 25.14 -22.41 2.53
CA LEU A 72 24.04 -23.09 1.88
C LEU A 72 23.22 -22.11 1.03
N PRO A 73 22.66 -22.57 -0.10
CA PRO A 73 21.80 -21.71 -0.91
C PRO A 73 20.53 -21.35 -0.13
N VAL A 74 20.00 -20.15 -0.36
CA VAL A 74 18.74 -19.67 0.26
C VAL A 74 17.56 -20.63 0.02
N SER A 75 17.59 -21.37 -1.10
CA SER A 75 16.59 -22.40 -1.40
C SER A 75 16.57 -23.56 -0.40
N HIS A 76 17.69 -23.81 0.28
CA HIS A 76 17.76 -24.75 1.39
C HIS A 76 16.94 -24.23 2.57
N SER A 77 17.19 -23.00 3.02
CA SER A 77 16.48 -22.39 4.15
C SER A 77 14.98 -22.25 3.90
N VAL A 78 14.57 -21.96 2.66
CA VAL A 78 13.15 -21.91 2.27
C VAL A 78 12.47 -23.28 2.40
N LYS A 79 13.17 -24.35 1.97
CA LYS A 79 12.66 -25.72 2.07
C LYS A 79 12.59 -26.21 3.52
N GLU A 80 13.64 -25.96 4.29
CA GLU A 80 13.74 -26.36 5.69
C GLU A 80 12.64 -25.73 6.54
N LEU A 81 12.37 -24.45 6.31
CA LEU A 81 11.30 -23.70 6.99
C LEU A 81 9.91 -23.91 6.36
N ASN A 82 9.80 -24.76 5.33
CA ASN A 82 8.58 -25.04 4.56
C ASN A 82 7.82 -23.77 4.13
N LEU A 83 8.56 -22.73 3.76
CA LEU A 83 7.97 -21.44 3.41
C LEU A 83 7.34 -21.51 2.01
N GLN A 84 6.08 -21.15 1.90
CA GLN A 84 5.34 -21.08 0.63
C GLN A 84 5.70 -19.81 -0.16
N ILE A 85 7.00 -19.56 -0.36
CA ILE A 85 7.52 -18.37 -1.04
C ILE A 85 8.55 -18.76 -2.10
N SER A 86 8.68 -17.93 -3.14
CA SER A 86 9.73 -18.13 -4.14
C SER A 86 11.11 -17.77 -3.60
N ASN A 87 12.16 -18.43 -4.12
CA ASN A 87 13.56 -18.12 -3.77
C ASN A 87 13.90 -16.63 -3.96
N ARG A 88 13.40 -16.01 -5.04
CA ARG A 88 13.57 -14.57 -5.28
C ARG A 88 12.96 -13.72 -4.16
N THR A 89 11.82 -14.14 -3.63
CA THR A 89 11.17 -13.45 -2.51
C THR A 89 11.98 -13.61 -1.23
N ALA A 90 12.51 -14.79 -0.96
CA ALA A 90 13.39 -15.05 0.17
C ALA A 90 14.69 -14.21 0.10
N GLN A 91 15.35 -14.16 -1.06
CA GLN A 91 16.52 -13.30 -1.27
C GLN A 91 16.20 -11.82 -1.07
N ARG A 92 15.09 -11.33 -1.65
CA ARG A 92 14.66 -9.95 -1.43
C ARG A 92 14.44 -9.66 0.05
N ARG A 93 13.84 -10.59 0.81
CA ARG A 93 13.63 -10.45 2.25
C ARG A 93 14.94 -10.39 3.02
N LEU A 94 15.91 -11.24 2.69
CA LEU A 94 17.24 -11.21 3.30
C LEU A 94 18.01 -9.91 2.98
N HIS A 95 17.81 -9.33 1.80
CA HIS A 95 18.38 -8.02 1.46
C HIS A 95 17.71 -6.84 2.16
N GLU A 96 16.45 -6.99 2.60
CA GLU A 96 15.66 -5.96 3.28
C GLU A 96 15.75 -6.05 4.82
N ALA A 97 16.26 -7.17 5.34
CA ALA A 97 16.43 -7.46 6.77
C ALA A 97 17.76 -6.87 7.28
#